data_AF-A0A7C1PII1-F1
#
_entry.id   AF-A0A7C1PII1-F1
#
_cell.length_a   1.000
_cell.length_b   1.000
_cell.length_c   1.000
_cell.angle_alpha   90.00
_cell.angle_beta   90.00
_cell.angle_gamma   90.00
#
_symmetry.space_group_name_H-M   'P 1'
#
loop_
_entity.id
_entity.type
_entity.pdbx_description
1 polymer ?
#
loop_
_entity_poly.entity_id
_entity_poly.type
_entity_poly.pdbx_seq_one_letter_code
_entity_poly.pdbx_strand_id
1 'polypeptide(L)'
;MRIGVFGGEITISDLALTNFLEPLMGVGFSAEINHLDLGQMSNTFREWGSITGIINGSIKDFVLVAGEPSSFDIELTTEKHSKVKQIVSTKFLKSFVPGVGKVLDKLGFTNYKYAVMGLHAMLENDYITLQGAVREGGKELFMKGEGLKRLEIVFQDVDRKIKFKTFLNSFKGMLSSDFEDTKVQFQ
;
A
#
# COMPACT_ATOMS: atom_id res chain seq x y z
N MET A 1 7.53 2.72 20.14
CA MET A 1 8.35 1.52 19.85
C MET A 1 8.97 1.67 18.48
N ARG A 2 10.23 1.26 18.26
CA ARG A 2 10.88 1.35 16.95
C ARG A 2 11.30 -0.04 16.48
N ILE A 3 11.09 -0.33 15.20
CA ILE A 3 11.37 -1.63 14.60
C ILE A 3 12.10 -1.39 13.27
N GLY A 4 13.30 -1.96 13.14
CA GLY A 4 14.03 -1.97 11.88
C GLY A 4 13.46 -3.04 10.93
N VAL A 5 13.08 -2.65 9.72
CA VAL A 5 12.50 -3.57 8.72
C VAL A 5 12.81 -3.09 7.30
N PHE A 6 13.13 -4.04 6.41
CA PHE A 6 13.45 -3.76 4.99
C PHE A 6 14.42 -2.58 4.79
N GLY A 7 15.47 -2.50 5.60
CA GLY A 7 16.48 -1.44 5.53
C GLY A 7 16.07 -0.07 6.10
N GLY A 8 14.81 0.10 6.52
CA GLY A 8 14.27 1.31 7.14
C GLY A 8 13.84 1.08 8.59
N GLU A 9 13.02 2.00 9.09
CA GLU A 9 12.48 1.99 10.45
C GLU A 9 10.97 2.26 10.44
N ILE A 10 10.21 1.49 11.22
CA ILE A 10 8.83 1.78 11.58
C ILE A 10 8.79 2.17 13.05
N THR A 11 8.25 3.35 13.34
CA THR A 11 8.02 3.82 14.71
C THR A 11 6.54 3.73 15.04
N ILE A 12 6.17 2.83 15.95
CA ILE A 12 4.79 2.65 16.43
C ILE A 12 4.56 3.51 17.68
N SER A 13 3.45 4.22 17.71
CA SER A 13 2.97 5.08 18.81
C SER A 13 1.51 4.80 19.15
N ASP A 14 1.02 5.43 20.22
CA ASP A 14 -0.41 5.49 20.56
C ASP A 14 -1.10 4.13 20.68
N LEU A 15 -0.34 3.14 21.18
CA LEU A 15 -0.84 1.79 21.40
C LEU A 15 -1.95 1.79 22.45
N ALA A 16 -3.14 1.36 22.05
CA ALA A 16 -4.31 1.25 22.90
C ALA A 16 -4.95 -0.13 22.77
N LEU A 17 -5.46 -0.65 23.89
CA LEU A 17 -6.22 -1.89 23.94
C LEU A 17 -7.57 -1.58 24.57
N THR A 18 -8.66 -1.92 23.89
CA THR A 18 -10.03 -1.71 24.35
C THR A 18 -10.77 -3.04 24.43
N ASN A 19 -11.71 -3.17 25.37
CA ASN A 19 -12.53 -4.36 25.56
C ASN A 19 -11.72 -5.67 25.62
N PHE A 20 -10.62 -5.66 26.38
CA PHE A 20 -9.72 -6.80 26.50
C PHE A 20 -10.45 -8.03 27.07
N LEU A 21 -10.23 -9.21 26.48
CA LEU A 21 -10.91 -10.48 26.78
C LEU A 21 -12.41 -10.53 26.45
N GLU A 22 -12.94 -9.52 25.76
CA GLU A 22 -14.31 -9.52 25.24
C GLU A 22 -14.34 -9.82 23.72
N PRO A 23 -15.46 -10.31 23.16
CA PRO A 23 -15.58 -10.60 21.73
C PRO A 23 -15.34 -9.39 20.80
N LEU A 24 -15.56 -8.16 21.29
CA LEU A 24 -15.33 -6.91 20.56
C LEU A 24 -14.03 -6.22 21.01
N MET A 25 -12.98 -7.01 21.27
CA MET A 25 -11.65 -6.49 21.58
C MET A 25 -11.15 -5.58 20.46
N GLY A 26 -10.67 -4.40 20.84
CA GLY A 26 -10.09 -3.41 19.95
C GLY A 26 -8.60 -3.20 20.20
N VAL A 27 -7.83 -3.06 19.13
CA VAL A 27 -6.42 -2.67 19.16
C VAL A 27 -6.25 -1.39 18.34
N GLY A 28 -5.75 -0.33 18.97
CA GLY A 28 -5.46 0.96 18.34
C GLY A 28 -3.95 1.23 18.27
N PHE A 29 -3.47 1.83 17.19
CA PHE A 29 -2.10 2.37 17.09
C PHE A 29 -1.95 3.41 15.99
N SER A 30 -0.86 4.16 16.06
CA SER A 30 -0.32 4.96 14.96
C SER A 30 1.11 4.50 14.64
N ALA A 31 1.58 4.75 13.41
CA ALA A 31 2.93 4.39 13.01
C ALA A 31 3.52 5.37 11.99
N GLU A 32 4.82 5.61 12.08
CA GLU A 32 5.60 6.38 11.10
C GLU A 32 6.59 5.44 10.40
N ILE A 33 6.64 5.52 9.07
CA ILE A 33 7.48 4.70 8.19
C ILE A 33 8.57 5.59 7.62
N ASN A 34 9.81 5.21 7.86
CA ASN A 34 10.98 5.98 7.47
C ASN A 34 11.94 5.11 6.64
N HIS A 35 12.21 5.56 5.41
CA HIS A 35 13.22 5.04 4.49
C HIS A 35 13.13 3.53 4.23
N LEU A 36 11.91 3.00 4.07
CA LEU A 36 11.71 1.57 3.83
C LEU A 36 12.05 1.21 2.38
N ASP A 37 12.87 0.17 2.18
CA ASP A 37 13.32 -0.27 0.85
C ASP A 37 12.28 -1.19 0.18
N LEU A 38 11.59 -0.65 -0.82
CA LEU A 38 10.58 -1.38 -1.60
C LEU A 38 11.16 -2.55 -2.38
N GLY A 39 12.44 -2.50 -2.74
CA GLY A 39 13.14 -3.59 -3.40
C GLY A 39 13.33 -4.80 -2.47
N GLN A 40 13.65 -4.55 -1.19
CA GLN A 40 13.71 -5.61 -0.19
C GLN A 40 12.31 -6.18 0.08
N MET A 41 11.30 -5.33 0.25
CA MET A 41 9.91 -5.75 0.47
C MET A 41 9.37 -6.60 -0.69
N SER A 42 9.51 -6.14 -1.94
CA SER A 42 8.98 -6.87 -3.11
C SER A 42 9.73 -8.17 -3.42
N ASN A 43 10.97 -8.32 -2.94
CA ASN A 43 11.70 -9.58 -3.04
C ASN A 43 11.17 -10.65 -2.08
N THR A 44 10.57 -10.24 -0.96
CA THR A 44 9.86 -11.11 -0.03
C THR A 44 8.50 -11.53 -0.60
N PHE A 45 7.77 -10.60 -1.23
CA PHE A 45 6.42 -10.82 -1.79
C PHE A 45 6.42 -10.81 -3.33
N ARG A 46 7.02 -11.84 -3.94
CA ARG A 46 7.31 -11.87 -5.39
C ARG A 46 6.07 -12.07 -6.26
N GLU A 47 5.04 -12.69 -5.70
CA GLU A 47 3.72 -12.91 -6.27
C GLU A 47 3.05 -11.61 -6.71
N TRP A 48 3.35 -10.49 -6.06
CA TRP A 48 2.79 -9.19 -6.40
C TRP A 48 3.54 -8.49 -7.53
N GLY A 49 4.71 -8.98 -7.91
CA GLY A 49 5.59 -8.33 -8.87
C GLY A 49 6.60 -7.41 -8.21
N SER A 50 7.57 -6.93 -8.98
CA SER A 50 8.66 -6.11 -8.44
C SER A 50 8.31 -4.63 -8.41
N ILE A 51 8.76 -3.97 -7.35
CA ILE A 51 8.79 -2.53 -7.18
C ILE A 51 10.10 -2.17 -6.45
N THR A 52 10.79 -1.13 -6.89
CA THR A 52 12.01 -0.63 -6.25
C THR A 52 11.87 0.85 -5.99
N GLY A 53 12.45 1.34 -4.91
CA GLY A 53 12.32 2.73 -4.43
C GLY A 53 12.47 2.78 -2.91
N ILE A 54 12.58 3.98 -2.36
CA ILE A 54 12.52 4.20 -0.92
C ILE A 54 11.17 4.84 -0.61
N ILE A 55 10.46 4.34 0.41
CA ILE A 55 9.14 4.83 0.80
C ILE A 55 9.15 5.37 2.22
N ASN A 56 8.42 6.46 2.41
CA ASN A 56 8.11 7.06 3.70
C ASN A 56 6.60 7.19 3.83
N GLY A 57 6.12 7.41 5.05
CA GLY A 57 4.71 7.68 5.26
C GLY A 57 4.27 7.50 6.70
N SER A 58 2.96 7.55 6.91
CA SER A 58 2.34 7.42 8.22
C SER A 58 1.09 6.56 8.15
N ILE A 59 0.80 5.90 9.25
CA ILE A 59 -0.46 5.24 9.56
C ILE A 59 -1.01 5.95 10.80
N LYS A 60 -2.18 6.56 10.70
CA LYS A 60 -2.82 7.27 11.80
C LYS A 60 -4.12 6.58 12.18
N ASP A 61 -4.40 6.57 13.47
CA ASP A 61 -5.68 6.12 14.04
C ASP A 61 -6.10 4.74 13.51
N PHE A 62 -5.13 3.83 13.38
CA PHE A 62 -5.41 2.47 12.97
C PHE A 62 -6.12 1.77 14.11
N VAL A 63 -7.34 1.32 13.86
CA VAL A 63 -8.14 0.56 14.83
C VAL A 63 -8.55 -0.75 14.21
N LEU A 64 -8.30 -1.83 14.93
CA LEU A 64 -8.75 -3.17 14.62
C LEU A 64 -9.75 -3.61 15.68
N VAL A 65 -10.93 -4.08 15.27
CA VAL A 65 -11.97 -4.59 16.16
C VAL A 65 -12.28 -6.03 15.78
N ALA A 66 -12.26 -6.94 16.75
CA ALA A 66 -12.54 -8.36 16.53
C ALA A 66 -11.72 -9.00 15.38
N GLY A 67 -10.48 -8.55 15.17
CA GLY A 67 -9.60 -9.07 14.11
C GLY A 67 -9.70 -8.34 12.77
N GLU A 68 -10.62 -7.40 12.60
CA GLU A 68 -10.83 -6.69 11.33
C GLU A 68 -10.49 -5.18 11.45
N PRO A 69 -9.81 -4.58 10.46
CA PRO A 69 -9.61 -3.12 10.43
C PRO A 69 -10.95 -2.39 10.40
N SER A 70 -11.12 -1.45 11.32
CA SER A 70 -12.33 -0.62 11.47
C SER A 70 -12.09 0.82 11.04
N SER A 71 -10.90 1.37 11.29
CA SER A 71 -10.49 2.69 10.80
C SER A 71 -8.98 2.75 10.57
N PHE A 72 -8.57 3.63 9.66
CA PHE A 72 -7.18 4.08 9.51
C PHE A 72 -7.12 5.27 8.54
N ASP A 73 -6.04 6.04 8.64
CA ASP A 73 -5.57 6.96 7.60
C ASP A 73 -4.11 6.62 7.28
N ILE A 74 -3.86 6.14 6.07
CA ILE A 74 -2.54 5.71 5.60
C ILE A 74 -2.10 6.62 4.46
N GLU A 75 -0.99 7.31 4.65
CA GLU A 75 -0.34 8.10 3.60
C GLU A 75 1.07 7.56 3.37
N LEU A 76 1.39 7.22 2.12
CA LEU A 76 2.68 6.67 1.72
C LEU A 76 3.18 7.42 0.48
N THR A 77 4.45 7.78 0.45
CA THR A 77 5.08 8.44 -0.71
C THR A 77 6.52 7.96 -0.89
N THR A 78 6.91 7.69 -2.13
CA THR A 78 8.29 7.35 -2.46
C THR A 78 9.16 8.60 -2.53
N GLU A 79 10.40 8.52 -2.07
CA GLU A 79 11.37 9.59 -2.20
C GLU A 79 12.51 9.22 -3.16
N LYS A 80 13.05 10.23 -3.84
CA LYS A 80 14.20 10.05 -4.71
C LYS A 80 15.46 9.82 -3.88
N HIS A 81 16.10 8.67 -4.12
CA HIS A 81 17.40 8.37 -3.54
C HIS A 81 18.39 8.01 -4.64
N SER A 82 19.57 8.67 -4.67
CA SER A 82 20.51 8.64 -5.81
C SER A 82 21.01 7.23 -6.17
N LYS A 83 21.09 6.33 -5.18
CA LYS A 83 21.57 4.95 -5.36
C LYS A 83 20.45 3.93 -5.60
N VAL A 84 19.19 4.33 -5.50
CA VAL A 84 18.03 3.43 -5.58
C VAL A 84 17.21 3.76 -6.80
N LYS A 85 17.06 2.79 -7.70
CA LYS A 85 16.24 2.96 -8.90
C LYS A 85 14.76 2.93 -8.50
N GLN A 86 13.96 3.76 -9.15
CA GLN A 86 12.51 3.74 -9.04
C GLN A 86 11.89 3.07 -10.26
N ILE A 87 11.63 1.77 -10.13
CA ILE A 87 11.08 0.93 -11.19
C ILE A 87 9.92 0.12 -10.62
N VAL A 88 8.84 0.00 -11.38
CA VAL A 88 7.69 -0.81 -11.03
C VAL A 88 7.34 -1.74 -12.18
N SER A 89 7.05 -2.99 -11.87
CA SER A 89 6.65 -3.98 -12.87
C SER A 89 5.20 -3.81 -13.30
N THR A 90 4.90 -4.21 -14.54
CA THR A 90 3.52 -4.28 -15.03
C THR A 90 2.67 -5.21 -14.18
N LYS A 91 3.27 -6.29 -13.65
CA LYS A 91 2.60 -7.21 -12.73
C LYS A 91 2.13 -6.48 -11.47
N PHE A 92 3.02 -5.72 -10.83
CA PHE A 92 2.68 -4.91 -9.66
C PHE A 92 1.55 -3.92 -9.95
N LEU A 93 1.65 -3.17 -11.05
CA LEU A 93 0.61 -2.21 -11.40
C LEU A 93 -0.75 -2.89 -11.64
N LYS A 94 -0.79 -4.04 -12.32
CA LYS A 94 -2.04 -4.81 -12.51
C LYS A 94 -2.64 -5.30 -11.19
N SER A 95 -1.79 -5.60 -10.21
CA SER A 95 -2.21 -6.06 -8.89
C SER A 95 -2.76 -4.95 -8.01
N PHE A 96 -2.14 -3.77 -8.03
CA PHE A 96 -2.46 -2.70 -7.09
C PHE A 96 -3.31 -1.56 -7.67
N VAL A 97 -3.37 -1.42 -9.00
CA VAL A 97 -4.11 -0.33 -9.66
C VAL A 97 -5.32 -0.91 -10.41
N PRO A 98 -6.53 -0.80 -9.82
CA PRO A 98 -7.74 -1.28 -10.47
C PRO A 98 -7.94 -0.67 -11.85
N GLY A 99 -8.29 -1.50 -12.84
CA GLY A 99 -8.64 -1.05 -14.19
C GLY A 99 -7.45 -0.71 -15.10
N VAL A 100 -6.21 -0.72 -14.61
CA VAL A 100 -5.03 -0.36 -15.43
C VAL A 100 -4.66 -1.44 -16.46
N GLY A 101 -5.10 -2.69 -16.26
CA GLY A 101 -4.62 -3.86 -17.00
C GLY A 101 -4.67 -3.73 -18.52
N LYS A 102 -5.83 -3.34 -19.07
CA LYS A 102 -6.00 -3.18 -20.53
C LYS A 102 -5.05 -2.13 -21.14
N VAL A 103 -4.78 -1.06 -20.40
CA VAL A 103 -3.85 0.00 -20.84
C VAL A 103 -2.43 -0.54 -20.88
N LEU A 104 -2.02 -1.26 -19.83
CA LEU A 104 -0.68 -1.85 -19.77
C LEU A 104 -0.48 -2.94 -20.82
N ASP A 105 -1.49 -3.74 -21.10
CA ASP A 105 -1.46 -4.77 -22.14
C ASP A 105 -1.27 -4.17 -23.53
N LYS A 106 -1.93 -3.04 -23.81
CA LYS A 106 -1.75 -2.29 -25.07
C LYS A 106 -0.34 -1.71 -25.21
N LEU A 107 0.26 -1.27 -24.10
CA LEU A 107 1.62 -0.72 -24.10
C LEU A 107 2.70 -1.81 -24.21
N GLY A 108 2.43 -3.03 -23.72
CA GLY A 108 3.31 -4.19 -23.89
C GLY A 108 4.64 -4.12 -23.13
N PHE A 109 4.83 -3.15 -22.23
CA PHE A 109 6.04 -3.07 -21.41
C PHE A 109 5.95 -4.00 -20.20
N THR A 110 7.10 -4.46 -19.73
CA THR A 110 7.21 -5.31 -18.52
C THR A 110 7.46 -4.50 -17.25
N ASN A 111 8.00 -3.29 -17.39
CA ASN A 111 8.30 -2.37 -16.30
C ASN A 111 8.27 -0.91 -16.74
N TYR A 112 8.09 -0.03 -15.76
CA TYR A 112 8.02 1.42 -15.90
C TYR A 112 8.95 2.08 -14.89
N LYS A 113 9.68 3.11 -15.34
CA LYS A 113 10.39 4.02 -14.44
C LYS A 113 9.41 5.07 -13.94
N TYR A 114 9.54 5.46 -12.68
CA TYR A 114 8.69 6.47 -12.08
C TYR A 114 9.53 7.48 -11.29
N ALA A 115 9.08 8.73 -11.29
CA ALA A 115 9.70 9.83 -10.57
C ALA A 115 9.23 9.88 -9.12
N VAL A 116 7.96 9.54 -8.89
CA VAL A 116 7.34 9.45 -7.57
C VAL A 116 6.07 8.60 -7.64
N MET A 117 5.79 7.85 -6.58
CA MET A 117 4.50 7.21 -6.29
C MET A 117 4.00 7.67 -4.93
N GLY A 118 2.68 7.80 -4.79
CA GLY A 118 2.05 8.17 -3.53
C GLY A 118 0.63 7.65 -3.42
N LEU A 119 0.27 7.15 -2.25
CA LEU A 119 -1.03 6.58 -1.93
C LEU A 119 -1.54 7.20 -0.64
N HIS A 120 -2.77 7.69 -0.66
CA HIS A 120 -3.53 8.02 0.53
C HIS A 120 -4.75 7.10 0.58
N ALA A 121 -4.88 6.32 1.66
CA ALA A 121 -5.94 5.36 1.85
C ALA A 121 -6.60 5.60 3.21
N MET A 122 -7.89 5.89 3.20
CA MET A 122 -8.65 6.14 4.42
C MET A 122 -9.76 5.10 4.54
N LEU A 123 -9.90 4.52 5.73
CA LEU A 123 -11.01 3.64 6.07
C LEU A 123 -11.86 4.32 7.15
N GLU A 124 -13.12 4.57 6.82
CA GLU A 124 -14.10 5.15 7.73
C GLU A 124 -15.49 4.59 7.44
N ASN A 125 -16.24 4.22 8.49
CA ASN A 125 -17.61 3.72 8.38
C ASN A 125 -17.77 2.54 7.40
N ASP A 126 -16.84 1.58 7.40
CA ASP A 126 -16.78 0.42 6.48
C ASP A 126 -16.49 0.75 5.00
N TYR A 127 -16.20 2.01 4.67
CA TYR A 127 -15.83 2.43 3.33
C TYR A 127 -14.37 2.86 3.27
N ILE A 128 -13.67 2.36 2.25
CA ILE A 128 -12.32 2.78 1.90
C ILE A 128 -12.37 3.79 0.75
N THR A 129 -11.60 4.86 0.87
CA THR A 129 -11.27 5.81 -0.21
C THR A 129 -9.79 5.70 -0.54
N LEU A 130 -9.45 5.82 -1.82
CA LEU A 130 -8.07 5.76 -2.32
C LEU A 130 -7.78 6.97 -3.18
N GLN A 131 -6.73 7.70 -2.83
CA GLN A 131 -6.29 8.91 -3.51
C GLN A 131 -4.80 8.85 -3.81
N GLY A 132 -4.37 9.64 -4.78
CA GLY A 132 -2.96 9.81 -5.10
C GLY A 132 -2.33 10.82 -4.14
N ALA A 133 -1.29 10.45 -3.41
CA ALA A 133 -0.63 11.38 -2.48
C ALA A 133 0.33 12.37 -3.19
N VAL A 134 0.52 12.25 -4.51
CA VAL A 134 1.38 13.16 -5.28
C VAL A 134 0.54 14.27 -5.90
N ARG A 135 0.67 15.50 -5.40
CA ARG A 135 0.01 16.69 -5.95
C ARG A 135 0.86 17.36 -7.03
N GLU A 136 0.39 17.34 -8.28
CA GLU A 136 1.05 18.04 -9.37
C GLU A 136 0.04 18.55 -10.41
N GLY A 137 0.19 19.82 -10.81
CA GLY A 137 -0.65 20.42 -11.86
C GLY A 137 -2.15 20.39 -11.56
N GLY A 138 -2.53 20.46 -10.28
CA GLY A 138 -3.92 20.37 -9.82
C GLY A 138 -4.52 18.95 -9.84
N LYS A 139 -3.69 17.91 -10.00
CA LYS A 139 -4.10 16.50 -9.97
C LYS A 139 -3.44 15.76 -8.80
N GLU A 140 -4.18 14.80 -8.28
CA GLU A 140 -3.72 13.85 -7.25
C GLU A 140 -3.33 12.53 -7.94
N LEU A 141 -2.02 12.32 -8.11
CA LEU A 141 -1.45 11.21 -8.86
C LEU A 141 -1.06 10.07 -7.91
N PHE A 142 -1.39 8.85 -8.30
CA PHE A 142 -0.84 7.65 -7.66
C PHE A 142 0.61 7.44 -8.11
N MET A 143 0.89 7.65 -9.39
CA MET A 143 2.23 7.46 -9.96
C MET A 143 2.51 8.51 -11.03
N LYS A 144 3.69 9.12 -10.95
CA LYS A 144 4.27 9.93 -12.01
C LYS A 144 5.41 9.17 -12.69
N GLY A 145 5.26 8.89 -13.99
CA GLY A 145 6.28 8.22 -14.79
C GLY A 145 7.53 9.07 -15.02
N GLU A 146 8.66 8.41 -15.29
CA GLU A 146 9.94 9.05 -15.64
C GLU A 146 10.57 8.41 -16.89
N GLY A 147 11.30 9.22 -17.67
CA GLY A 147 12.02 8.76 -18.86
C GLY A 147 11.13 8.54 -20.08
N LEU A 148 11.62 7.74 -21.04
CA LEU A 148 11.00 7.57 -22.36
C LEU A 148 9.66 6.82 -22.32
N LYS A 149 9.47 5.90 -21.37
CA LYS A 149 8.25 5.09 -21.20
C LYS A 149 7.36 5.70 -20.12
N ARG A 150 7.04 6.99 -20.25
CA ARG A 150 6.30 7.73 -19.23
C ARG A 150 4.86 7.21 -19.13
N LEU A 151 4.52 6.70 -17.96
CA LEU A 151 3.17 6.28 -17.58
C LEU A 151 2.75 7.08 -16.34
N GLU A 152 1.64 7.79 -16.45
CA GLU A 152 1.02 8.51 -15.31
C GLU A 152 -0.25 7.77 -14.91
N ILE A 153 -0.45 7.61 -13.61
CA ILE A 153 -1.62 6.93 -13.06
C ILE A 153 -2.31 7.88 -12.09
N VAL A 154 -3.59 8.08 -12.32
CA VAL A 154 -4.53 8.80 -11.46
C VAL A 154 -5.57 7.77 -11.03
N PHE A 155 -5.92 7.74 -9.74
CA PHE A 155 -7.10 6.97 -9.34
C PHE A 155 -8.33 7.65 -9.91
N GLN A 156 -9.15 6.87 -10.61
CA GLN A 156 -10.41 7.37 -11.12
C GLN A 156 -11.37 7.57 -9.94
N ASP A 157 -11.95 8.76 -9.84
CA ASP A 157 -12.97 9.11 -8.84
C ASP A 157 -12.42 9.10 -7.38
N VAL A 158 -11.74 10.19 -7.00
CA VAL A 158 -11.07 10.37 -5.69
C VAL A 158 -12.03 10.31 -4.49
N ASP A 159 -13.32 10.53 -4.70
CA ASP A 159 -14.37 10.45 -3.67
C ASP A 159 -15.08 9.09 -3.66
N ARG A 160 -14.64 8.16 -4.51
CA ARG A 160 -15.25 6.84 -4.62
C ARG A 160 -15.06 6.07 -3.33
N LYS A 161 -16.15 5.96 -2.58
CA LYS A 161 -16.27 5.08 -1.42
C LYS A 161 -16.50 3.65 -1.90
N ILE A 162 -15.54 2.77 -1.61
CA ILE A 162 -15.64 1.33 -1.88
C ILE A 162 -15.91 0.63 -0.56
N LYS A 163 -16.87 -0.29 -0.49
CA LYS A 163 -17.03 -1.11 0.71
C LYS A 163 -15.73 -1.84 1.00
N PHE A 164 -15.19 -1.69 2.21
CA PHE A 164 -13.88 -2.23 2.56
C PHE A 164 -13.81 -3.75 2.35
N LYS A 165 -14.88 -4.47 2.69
CA LYS A 165 -14.98 -5.92 2.42
C LYS A 165 -14.87 -6.27 0.93
N THR A 166 -15.46 -5.45 0.05
CA THR A 166 -15.33 -5.64 -1.41
C THR A 166 -13.90 -5.39 -1.88
N PHE A 167 -13.26 -4.34 -1.36
CA PHE A 167 -11.86 -4.04 -1.61
C PHE A 167 -10.95 -5.18 -1.14
N LEU A 168 -11.08 -5.61 0.12
CA LEU A 168 -10.34 -6.72 0.70
C LEU A 168 -10.52 -8.02 -0.09
N ASN A 169 -11.74 -8.35 -0.50
CA ASN A 169 -11.97 -9.56 -1.29
C ASN A 169 -11.25 -9.53 -2.65
N SER A 170 -11.11 -8.34 -3.24
CA SER A 170 -10.33 -8.15 -4.47
C SER A 170 -8.84 -8.45 -4.26
N PHE A 171 -8.30 -8.12 -3.08
CA PHE A 171 -6.94 -8.48 -2.67
C PHE A 171 -6.81 -9.95 -2.23
N LYS A 172 -7.79 -10.49 -1.48
CA LYS A 172 -7.76 -11.89 -1.01
C LYS A 172 -7.73 -12.88 -2.17
N GLY A 173 -8.46 -12.62 -3.25
CA GLY A 173 -8.36 -13.43 -4.47
C GLY A 173 -6.96 -13.44 -5.11
N MET A 174 -6.11 -12.47 -4.75
CA MET A 174 -4.70 -12.38 -5.17
C MET A 174 -3.73 -12.95 -4.13
N LEU A 175 -4.14 -13.01 -2.85
CA LEU A 175 -3.35 -13.51 -1.72
C LEU A 175 -3.60 -14.99 -1.40
N SER A 176 -4.73 -15.55 -1.86
CA SER A 176 -5.09 -16.96 -1.62
C SER A 176 -4.18 -17.97 -2.34
N SER A 177 -3.14 -17.53 -3.05
CA SER A 177 -2.02 -18.41 -3.44
C SER A 177 -1.02 -18.66 -2.32
N ASP A 178 -1.00 -17.86 -1.25
CA ASP A 178 0.13 -17.80 -0.31
C ASP A 178 -0.24 -18.09 1.16
N PHE A 179 -1.53 -18.21 1.48
CA PHE A 179 -1.97 -18.53 2.84
C PHE A 179 -2.20 -20.04 3.10
N GLU A 180 -2.04 -20.93 2.10
CA GLU A 180 -2.12 -22.38 2.36
C GLU A 180 -0.88 -22.94 3.08
N ASP A 181 0.27 -22.25 3.08
CA ASP A 181 1.51 -22.76 3.68
C ASP A 181 1.87 -22.18 5.06
N THR A 182 1.15 -21.20 5.59
CA THR A 182 1.40 -20.71 6.96
C THR A 182 0.42 -21.32 7.95
N LYS A 183 0.65 -22.58 8.33
CA LYS A 183 0.10 -23.12 9.57
C LYS A 183 0.78 -22.43 10.74
N VAL A 184 0.18 -21.36 11.25
CA VAL A 184 0.51 -20.86 12.58
C VAL A 184 -0.05 -21.84 13.60
N GLN A 185 0.78 -22.80 14.03
CA GLN A 185 0.53 -23.54 15.26
C GLN A 185 0.92 -22.63 16.43
N PHE A 186 -0.06 -22.22 17.22
CA PHE A 186 0.22 -21.76 18.57
C PHE A 186 0.48 -22.99 19.44
N GLN A 187 1.65 -23.03 20.08
CA GLN A 187 1.90 -23.90 21.23
C GLN A 187 1.30 -23.30 22.50
#